data_AF-A0A8K0FYB2-F1
#
_entry.id   AF-A0A8K0FYB2-F1
#
_cell.length_a   1.000
_cell.length_b   1.000
_cell.length_c   1.000
_cell.angle_alpha   90.00
_cell.angle_beta   90.00
_cell.angle_gamma   90.00
#
_symmetry.space_group_name_H-M   'P 1'
#
loop_
_entity.id
_entity.type
_entity.pdbx_description
1 polymer ?
#
loop_
_entity_poly.entity_id
_entity_poly.type
_entity_poly.pdbx_seq_one_letter_code
_entity_poly.pdbx_strand_id
1 'polypeptide(L)'
;MITDTELSRKQVAATADYDKYVVTVEALGLNYSGCNGYVLRKGGIYDLKHGDRLELRLGCHEFDVLFHPPPDCDKNGDEIVEPETKRAKLNYPLFNLSDKAKESSKVNDASADNASEFASANELSGLWENIDNGDMLIYSFMNVKPAARIAAFDLDGTLIKTKSGLRFAKNSEDWVLNFSEVSQKISDLFKKKYKIVVFTNQGGVKSDQNKIKELKIRIESVLKKIKVPMQVFAATGKSIYRKPAPGMWNSLVNERNDGMEIDITKSFYVGDAAGREKNW
;
A
#
# COMPACT_ATOMS: atom_id res chain seq x y z
N MET A 1 19.63 -8.17 22.74
CA MET A 1 20.40 -7.27 21.86
C MET A 1 19.88 -7.47 20.45
N ILE A 2 19.45 -6.41 19.76
CA ILE A 2 18.85 -6.54 18.43
C ILE A 2 19.94 -6.73 17.38
N THR A 3 19.85 -7.80 16.59
CA THR A 3 20.81 -8.17 15.53
C THR A 3 20.23 -7.91 14.13
N ASP A 4 19.66 -6.72 13.93
CA ASP A 4 19.06 -6.31 12.66
C ASP A 4 20.02 -5.40 11.91
N THR A 5 20.47 -5.84 10.72
CA THR A 5 21.42 -5.10 9.87
C THR A 5 20.81 -3.84 9.26
N GLU A 6 19.48 -3.74 9.21
CA GLU A 6 18.75 -2.57 8.74
C GLU A 6 18.47 -1.58 9.89
N LEU A 7 18.90 -1.86 11.11
CA LEU A 7 18.69 -0.97 12.25
C LEU A 7 19.98 -0.22 12.59
N SER A 8 19.91 1.12 12.62
CA SER A 8 21.05 1.93 13.03
C SER A 8 21.40 1.65 14.50
N ARG A 9 22.68 1.66 14.85
CA ARG A 9 23.10 1.66 16.27
C ARG A 9 22.58 2.89 17.03
N LYS A 10 22.28 3.97 16.30
CA LYS A 10 21.60 5.17 16.78
C LYS A 10 20.29 5.31 16.00
N GLN A 11 19.31 4.48 16.33
CA GLN A 11 18.03 4.42 15.63
C GLN A 11 17.05 5.46 16.16
N VAL A 12 16.94 5.56 17.48
CA VAL A 12 16.14 6.56 18.18
C VAL A 12 16.91 7.09 19.38
N ALA A 13 16.60 8.32 19.81
CA ALA A 13 16.90 8.78 21.15
C ALA A 13 15.57 8.99 21.88
N ALA A 14 15.47 8.49 23.11
CA ALA A 14 14.26 8.59 23.91
C ALA A 14 14.59 9.21 25.28
N THR A 15 13.78 10.18 25.69
CA THR A 15 13.90 10.87 26.98
C THR A 15 12.54 10.82 27.67
N ALA A 16 12.50 10.30 28.90
CA ALA A 16 11.28 10.23 29.69
C ALA A 16 11.11 11.47 30.58
N ASP A 17 9.91 12.05 30.57
CA ASP A 17 9.42 13.06 31.51
C ASP A 17 8.38 12.40 32.42
N TYR A 18 8.76 12.13 33.68
CA TYR A 18 7.94 11.42 34.65
C TYR A 18 6.83 12.30 35.24
N ASP A 19 6.99 13.63 35.25
CA ASP A 19 5.96 14.54 35.74
C ASP A 19 4.81 14.66 34.75
N LYS A 20 5.13 14.57 33.44
CA LYS A 20 4.15 14.64 32.35
C LYS A 20 3.66 13.29 31.84
N TYR A 21 4.25 12.18 32.29
CA TYR A 21 3.97 10.83 31.77
C TYR A 21 4.16 10.71 30.26
N VAL A 22 5.24 11.31 29.74
CA VAL A 22 5.57 11.35 28.32
C VAL A 22 6.99 10.86 28.07
N VAL A 23 7.17 10.07 27.01
CA VAL A 23 8.49 9.74 26.46
C VAL A 23 8.65 10.48 25.14
N THR A 24 9.54 11.46 25.11
CA THR A 24 9.91 12.17 23.88
C THR A 24 10.91 11.33 23.10
N VAL A 25 10.55 10.95 21.88
CA VAL A 25 11.35 10.14 20.96
C VAL A 25 11.79 10.97 19.77
N GLU A 26 13.09 11.07 19.55
CA GLU A 26 13.70 11.60 18.34
C GLU A 26 14.11 10.44 17.41
N ALA A 27 13.63 10.46 16.17
CA ALA A 27 13.98 9.44 15.18
C ALA A 27 15.30 9.80 14.47
N LEU A 28 16.38 9.06 14.77
CA LEU A 28 17.74 9.36 14.30
C LEU A 28 18.18 8.50 13.10
N GLY A 29 17.66 7.28 13.04
CA GLY A 29 18.05 6.25 12.08
C GLY A 29 17.74 6.60 10.63
N LEU A 30 18.43 5.92 9.70
CA LEU A 30 18.15 6.06 8.27
C LEU A 30 16.83 5.40 7.88
N ASN A 31 16.53 4.25 8.49
CA ASN A 31 15.28 3.53 8.29
C ASN A 31 14.20 4.04 9.25
N TYR A 32 12.95 4.04 8.81
CA TYR A 32 11.84 4.60 9.56
C TYR A 32 11.60 3.82 10.85
N SER A 33 11.55 4.54 11.97
CA SER A 33 10.97 4.05 13.22
C SER A 33 9.45 4.24 13.16
N GLY A 34 8.70 3.56 14.02
CA GLY A 34 7.25 3.64 14.08
C GLY A 34 6.73 3.92 15.49
N CYS A 35 5.51 4.42 15.59
CA CYS A 35 4.74 4.42 16.83
C CYS A 35 3.29 4.02 16.52
N ASN A 36 2.77 2.99 17.19
CA ASN A 36 1.41 2.46 16.97
C ASN A 36 1.11 2.20 15.48
N GLY A 37 2.09 1.74 14.70
CA GLY A 37 1.99 1.51 13.25
C GLY A 37 2.16 2.76 12.37
N TYR A 38 2.39 3.94 12.94
CA TYR A 38 2.62 5.18 12.19
C TYR A 38 4.11 5.51 12.06
N VAL A 39 4.52 6.06 10.91
CA VAL A 39 5.92 6.40 10.64
C VAL A 39 6.40 7.60 11.46
N LEU A 40 7.53 7.43 12.14
CA LEU A 40 8.32 8.51 12.71
C LEU A 40 9.36 8.96 11.68
N ARG A 41 9.23 10.20 11.20
CA ARG A 41 10.14 10.78 10.20
C ARG A 41 11.48 11.08 10.85
N LYS A 42 12.57 10.79 10.13
CA LYS A 42 13.94 11.10 10.58
C LYS A 42 14.10 12.59 10.91
N GLY A 43 14.68 12.88 12.06
CA GLY A 43 14.82 14.22 12.64
C GLY A 43 13.55 14.76 13.29
N GLY A 44 12.45 14.01 13.23
CA GLY A 44 11.21 14.34 13.94
C GLY A 44 11.31 13.98 15.41
N ILE A 45 10.68 14.81 16.24
CA ILE A 45 10.54 14.66 17.68
C ILE A 45 9.07 14.39 17.99
N TYR A 46 8.79 13.33 18.74
CA TYR A 46 7.44 12.82 18.98
C TYR A 46 7.24 12.52 20.46
N ASP A 47 6.11 12.92 21.02
CA ASP A 47 5.75 12.62 22.40
C ASP A 47 4.86 11.37 22.45
N LEU A 48 5.38 10.31 23.08
CA LEU A 48 4.67 9.05 23.31
C LEU A 48 4.11 9.02 24.73
N LYS A 49 2.90 8.47 24.89
CA LYS A 49 2.18 8.39 26.16
C LYS A 49 2.27 6.99 26.77
N HIS A 50 1.85 6.88 28.03
CA HIS A 50 1.62 5.59 28.68
C HIS A 50 0.71 4.70 27.80
N GLY A 51 1.18 3.50 27.48
CA GLY A 51 0.49 2.53 26.62
C GLY A 51 0.81 2.63 25.12
N ASP A 52 1.56 3.64 24.67
CA ASP A 52 2.00 3.72 23.27
C ASP A 52 3.11 2.72 22.97
N ARG A 53 3.17 2.25 21.71
CA ARG A 53 4.13 1.25 21.25
C ARG A 53 5.12 1.85 20.26
N LEU A 54 6.37 1.94 20.67
CA LEU A 54 7.50 2.32 19.83
C LEU A 54 8.00 1.12 19.01
N GLU A 55 8.24 1.32 17.74
CA GLU A 55 8.81 0.33 16.81
C GLU A 55 10.16 0.86 16.34
N LEU A 56 11.28 0.20 16.68
CA LEU A 56 12.59 0.71 16.28
C LEU A 56 12.78 0.69 14.75
N ARG A 57 12.11 -0.24 14.07
CA ARG A 57 11.92 -0.21 12.62
C ARG A 57 10.44 -0.47 12.38
N LEU A 58 9.77 0.33 11.56
CA LEU A 58 8.31 0.21 11.36
C LEU A 58 7.88 -1.26 11.13
N GLY A 59 7.00 -1.76 11.99
CA GLY A 59 6.49 -3.14 12.03
C GLY A 59 7.43 -4.16 12.66
N CYS A 60 8.52 -3.75 13.32
CA CYS A 60 9.57 -4.62 13.86
C CYS A 60 10.16 -4.04 15.16
N HIS A 61 10.62 -4.93 16.05
CA HIS A 61 11.29 -4.57 17.32
C HIS A 61 10.44 -3.59 18.15
N GLU A 62 9.30 -4.08 18.61
CA GLU A 62 8.29 -3.34 19.36
C GLU A 62 8.66 -3.17 20.85
N PHE A 63 8.40 -1.99 21.40
CA PHE A 63 8.61 -1.63 22.79
C PHE A 63 7.43 -0.82 23.30
N ASP A 64 6.83 -1.24 24.42
CA ASP A 64 5.72 -0.53 25.04
C ASP A 64 6.24 0.55 26.02
N VAL A 65 5.59 1.72 26.00
CA VAL A 65 5.88 2.84 26.91
C VAL A 65 5.04 2.67 28.16
N LEU A 66 5.67 2.28 29.27
CA LEU A 66 5.01 2.05 30.55
C LEU A 66 5.59 2.96 31.63
N PHE A 67 4.71 3.58 32.41
CA PHE A 67 5.06 4.41 33.56
C PHE A 67 4.55 3.73 34.83
N HIS A 68 5.37 3.75 35.87
CA HIS A 68 5.05 3.18 37.17
C HIS A 68 5.29 4.23 38.27
N PRO A 69 4.27 4.66 39.03
CA PRO A 69 2.85 4.28 38.88
C PRO A 69 2.26 4.76 37.53
N PRO A 70 1.18 4.14 37.03
CA PRO A 70 0.46 4.67 35.87
C PRO A 70 -0.10 6.08 36.17
N PRO A 71 -0.23 6.98 35.17
CA PRO A 71 -0.88 8.27 35.36
C PRO A 71 -2.30 8.10 35.90
N ASP A 72 -2.67 8.90 36.91
CA ASP A 72 -3.91 8.80 37.70
C ASP A 72 -5.14 8.45 36.85
N CYS A 73 -5.53 7.19 36.90
CA CYS A 73 -6.87 6.74 36.56
C CYS A 73 -7.82 7.17 37.68
N ASP A 74 -8.94 7.80 37.31
CA ASP A 74 -9.99 8.18 38.26
C ASP A 74 -10.33 7.02 39.21
N LYS A 75 -10.31 7.35 40.50
CA LYS A 75 -10.58 6.45 41.62
C LYS A 75 -11.95 5.80 41.47
N ASN A 76 -11.98 4.52 41.12
CA ASN A 76 -12.88 3.54 41.71
C ASN A 76 -12.24 2.16 41.49
N GLY A 77 -12.08 1.43 42.60
CA GLY A 77 -11.37 0.16 42.62
C GLY A 77 -12.04 -0.86 41.72
N ASP A 78 -11.28 -1.32 40.73
CA ASP A 78 -11.39 -2.62 40.10
C ASP A 78 -9.96 -3.02 39.71
N GLU A 79 -9.76 -4.33 39.53
CA GLU A 79 -8.49 -5.03 39.35
C GLU A 79 -7.46 -4.28 38.48
N ILE A 80 -6.16 -4.59 38.67
CA ILE A 80 -5.09 -4.15 37.77
C ILE A 80 -5.38 -4.76 36.39
N VAL A 81 -6.20 -4.08 35.59
CA VAL A 81 -6.46 -4.39 34.20
C VAL A 81 -5.27 -3.84 33.44
N GLU A 82 -4.38 -4.74 32.98
CA GLU A 82 -3.42 -4.38 31.94
C GLU A 82 -4.18 -3.64 30.83
N PRO A 83 -3.75 -2.42 30.43
CA PRO A 83 -4.48 -1.68 29.43
C PRO A 83 -4.59 -2.54 28.17
N GLU A 84 -5.82 -2.92 27.81
CA GLU A 84 -6.06 -3.58 26.53
C GLU A 84 -5.54 -2.65 25.44
N THR A 85 -4.51 -3.11 24.74
CA THR A 85 -3.93 -2.40 23.61
C THR A 85 -5.05 -1.97 22.68
N LYS A 86 -5.18 -0.67 22.41
CA LYS A 86 -5.92 -0.21 21.22
C LYS A 86 -5.10 -0.56 19.98
N ARG A 87 -5.00 -1.85 19.68
CA ARG A 87 -4.72 -2.32 18.35
C ARG A 87 -5.90 -1.91 17.49
N ALA A 88 -5.72 -0.87 16.68
CA ALA A 88 -6.33 -0.96 15.36
C ALA A 88 -5.71 -2.22 14.74
N LYS A 89 -6.51 -3.27 14.58
CA LYS A 89 -6.09 -4.47 13.85
C LYS A 89 -5.74 -4.05 12.43
N LEU A 90 -4.48 -3.72 12.16
CA LEU A 90 -3.93 -3.94 10.83
C LEU A 90 -3.82 -5.46 10.68
N ASN A 91 -4.89 -6.02 10.13
CA ASN A 91 -4.91 -7.40 9.69
C ASN A 91 -3.88 -7.52 8.56
N TYR A 92 -2.75 -8.18 8.81
CA TYR A 92 -1.82 -8.63 7.78
C TYR A 92 -2.23 -10.05 7.33
N PRO A 93 -2.98 -10.24 6.22
CA PRO A 93 -3.40 -11.57 5.78
C PRO A 93 -2.31 -12.25 4.93
N LEU A 94 -1.04 -12.18 5.33
CA LEU A 94 0.04 -12.82 4.58
C LEU A 94 0.81 -13.88 5.36
N PHE A 95 0.60 -14.02 6.67
CA PHE A 95 1.21 -15.09 7.47
C PHE A 95 0.32 -15.54 8.62
N ASN A 96 -0.83 -16.14 8.33
CA ASN A 96 -1.48 -17.15 9.18
C ASN A 96 -2.64 -17.80 8.43
N LEU A 97 -2.31 -18.82 7.64
CA LEU A 97 -3.26 -19.88 7.29
C LEU A 97 -3.21 -20.92 8.42
N SER A 98 -4.13 -20.83 9.36
CA SER A 98 -4.74 -21.99 10.01
C SER A 98 -5.96 -21.57 10.82
N ASP A 99 -7.02 -22.34 10.61
CA ASP A 99 -8.16 -22.55 11.49
C ASP A 99 -9.12 -21.38 11.76
N LYS A 100 -10.09 -21.24 10.84
CA LYS A 100 -11.53 -21.45 11.14
C LYS A 100 -12.37 -21.21 9.88
N ALA A 101 -12.38 -22.21 9.01
CA ALA A 101 -13.54 -22.47 8.17
C ALA A 101 -14.60 -23.14 9.05
N LYS A 102 -15.64 -22.40 9.43
CA LYS A 102 -17.02 -22.86 9.71
C LYS A 102 -17.82 -21.72 10.35
N GLU A 103 -19.07 -21.62 9.91
CA GLU A 103 -20.14 -20.73 10.38
C GLU A 103 -20.00 -19.26 9.91
N SER A 104 -20.91 -18.65 9.16
CA SER A 104 -22.33 -18.92 8.98
C SER A 104 -22.81 -18.40 7.63
N SER A 105 -23.52 -19.27 6.94
CA SER A 105 -24.47 -18.97 5.88
C SER A 105 -25.77 -18.43 6.48
N LYS A 106 -26.31 -17.32 5.95
CA LYS A 106 -27.70 -17.19 5.43
C LYS A 106 -28.12 -15.72 5.20
N VAL A 107 -28.84 -15.53 4.07
CA VAL A 107 -29.96 -14.57 3.84
C VAL A 107 -29.51 -13.11 3.54
N ASN A 108 -29.89 -12.42 2.46
CA ASN A 108 -30.96 -12.57 1.46
C ASN A 108 -30.61 -11.88 0.12
N ASP A 109 -31.17 -12.43 -0.94
CA ASP A 109 -31.25 -11.91 -2.30
C ASP A 109 -32.58 -11.14 -2.47
N ALA A 110 -32.52 -9.94 -3.07
CA ALA A 110 -33.63 -9.27 -3.74
C ALA A 110 -33.11 -8.06 -4.54
N SER A 111 -33.06 -8.22 -5.87
CA SER A 111 -33.57 -7.34 -6.95
C SER A 111 -33.52 -5.81 -6.78
N ALA A 112 -33.30 -4.96 -7.78
CA ALA A 112 -33.03 -5.06 -9.20
C ALA A 112 -32.73 -3.61 -9.68
N ASP A 113 -32.17 -3.50 -10.88
CA ASP A 113 -32.21 -2.31 -11.76
C ASP A 113 -31.46 -1.04 -11.34
N ASN A 114 -30.31 -0.85 -12.00
CA ASN A 114 -30.14 0.30 -12.90
C ASN A 114 -28.93 0.06 -13.82
N ALA A 115 -29.19 -0.69 -14.88
CA ALA A 115 -28.32 -0.78 -16.06
C ALA A 115 -28.61 0.41 -16.97
N SER A 116 -28.07 1.59 -16.65
CA SER A 116 -28.14 2.76 -17.53
C SER A 116 -27.22 3.87 -17.03
N GLU A 117 -25.92 3.75 -17.32
CA GLU A 117 -25.03 4.91 -17.48
C GLU A 117 -23.70 4.47 -18.11
N PHE A 118 -23.77 4.01 -19.37
CA PHE A 118 -22.60 4.05 -20.24
C PHE A 118 -22.55 5.45 -20.85
N ALA A 119 -22.01 6.40 -20.07
CA ALA A 119 -21.61 7.68 -20.62
C ALA A 119 -20.44 7.47 -21.60
N SER A 120 -20.70 7.87 -22.84
CA SER A 120 -19.78 8.17 -23.95
C SER A 120 -18.29 7.86 -23.73
N ALA A 121 -17.78 6.91 -24.52
CA ALA A 121 -16.40 6.44 -24.54
C ALA A 121 -15.34 7.45 -25.04
N ASN A 122 -15.58 8.76 -24.94
CA ASN A 122 -14.77 9.78 -25.63
C ASN A 122 -13.85 10.64 -24.75
N GLU A 123 -13.84 10.51 -23.42
CA GLU A 123 -12.79 11.11 -22.59
C GLU A 123 -12.32 10.15 -21.50
N LEU A 124 -11.57 9.12 -21.91
CA LEU A 124 -10.70 8.35 -21.01
C LEU A 124 -9.48 9.22 -20.67
N SER A 125 -9.70 10.30 -19.94
CA SER A 125 -8.66 11.16 -19.37
C SER A 125 -8.53 10.91 -17.87
N GLY A 126 -7.34 11.19 -17.34
CA GLY A 126 -7.00 10.94 -15.94
C GLY A 126 -5.97 11.93 -15.46
N LEU A 127 -5.77 11.96 -14.15
CA LEU A 127 -4.90 12.92 -13.48
C LEU A 127 -3.61 12.25 -13.01
N TRP A 128 -2.50 12.96 -13.19
CA TRP A 128 -1.20 12.57 -12.65
C TRP A 128 -0.89 13.37 -11.39
N GLU A 129 -0.47 12.68 -10.34
CA GLU A 129 0.02 13.26 -9.10
C GLU A 129 1.49 12.86 -8.87
N ASN A 130 2.29 13.79 -8.34
CA ASN A 130 3.63 13.51 -7.86
C ASN A 130 3.60 13.47 -6.32
N ILE A 131 4.05 12.36 -5.75
CA ILE A 131 4.10 12.15 -4.29
C ILE A 131 5.55 12.11 -3.85
N ASP A 132 5.83 12.74 -2.70
CA ASP A 132 7.14 12.75 -2.04
C ASP A 132 8.30 13.08 -3.00
N ASN A 133 8.26 14.29 -3.57
CA ASN A 133 9.27 14.77 -4.53
C ASN A 133 9.46 13.80 -5.72
N GLY A 134 8.36 13.16 -6.14
CA GLY A 134 8.34 12.22 -7.25
C GLY A 134 9.00 10.88 -6.92
N ASP A 135 9.02 10.44 -5.66
CA ASP A 135 9.33 9.05 -5.27
C ASP A 135 8.21 8.07 -5.62
N MET A 136 7.00 8.59 -5.80
CA MET A 136 5.88 7.85 -6.37
C MET A 136 5.09 8.77 -7.31
N LEU A 137 4.64 8.21 -8.43
CA LEU A 137 3.67 8.82 -9.33
C LEU A 137 2.35 8.08 -9.21
N ILE A 138 1.24 8.80 -9.17
CA ILE A 138 -0.10 8.20 -9.22
C ILE A 138 -0.79 8.70 -10.48
N TYR A 139 -1.41 7.78 -11.22
CA TYR A 139 -2.36 8.09 -12.28
C TYR A 139 -3.73 7.53 -11.92
N SER A 140 -4.76 8.39 -11.97
CA SER A 140 -6.14 7.98 -11.70
C SER A 140 -7.03 8.39 -12.87
N PHE A 141 -7.76 7.46 -13.49
CA PHE A 141 -8.84 7.87 -14.39
C PHE A 141 -9.90 8.66 -13.61
N MET A 142 -10.49 9.67 -14.25
CA MET A 142 -11.47 10.55 -13.61
C MET A 142 -12.72 9.81 -13.09
N ASN A 143 -13.03 8.64 -13.66
CA ASN A 143 -14.18 7.83 -13.29
C ASN A 143 -13.83 6.54 -12.53
N VAL A 144 -12.60 6.42 -11.98
CA VAL A 144 -12.30 5.33 -11.05
C VAL A 144 -13.18 5.49 -9.82
N LYS A 145 -13.92 4.44 -9.48
CA LYS A 145 -14.74 4.39 -8.27
C LYS A 145 -14.01 3.63 -7.16
N PRO A 146 -14.21 3.99 -5.89
CA PRO A 146 -13.74 3.18 -4.77
C PRO A 146 -14.43 1.81 -4.79
N ALA A 147 -13.74 0.79 -4.30
CA ALA A 147 -14.32 -0.55 -4.13
C ALA A 147 -13.70 -1.27 -2.94
N ALA A 148 -14.50 -2.12 -2.29
CA ALA A 148 -14.01 -3.01 -1.23
C ALA A 148 -13.14 -4.15 -1.79
N ARG A 149 -13.28 -4.49 -3.06
CA ARG A 149 -12.51 -5.58 -3.71
C ARG A 149 -11.50 -4.99 -4.69
N ILE A 150 -10.22 -5.29 -4.46
CA ILE A 150 -9.12 -4.81 -5.29
C ILE A 150 -8.53 -5.97 -6.09
N ALA A 151 -8.44 -5.78 -7.41
CA ALA A 151 -7.65 -6.63 -8.28
C ALA A 151 -6.41 -5.83 -8.66
N ALA A 152 -5.29 -6.14 -8.01
CA ALA A 152 -4.04 -5.42 -8.17
C ALA A 152 -3.06 -6.21 -9.06
N PHE A 153 -2.29 -5.50 -9.89
CA PHE A 153 -1.38 -6.11 -10.86
C PHE A 153 -0.02 -5.42 -10.86
N ASP A 154 1.05 -6.16 -11.16
CA ASP A 154 2.26 -5.54 -11.71
C ASP A 154 2.03 -5.06 -13.15
N LEU A 155 2.91 -4.21 -13.67
CA LEU A 155 2.85 -3.74 -15.04
C LEU A 155 3.75 -4.58 -15.96
N ASP A 156 5.06 -4.33 -15.92
CA ASP A 156 6.06 -5.00 -16.76
C ASP A 156 6.18 -6.48 -16.36
N GLY A 157 6.19 -7.40 -17.33
CA GLY A 157 6.23 -8.84 -17.10
C GLY A 157 4.90 -9.48 -16.71
N THR A 158 3.88 -8.67 -16.38
CA THR A 158 2.55 -9.14 -15.96
C THR A 158 1.47 -8.73 -16.95
N LEU A 159 1.12 -7.44 -17.00
CA LEU A 159 0.13 -6.92 -17.95
C LEU A 159 0.73 -6.72 -19.34
N ILE A 160 1.97 -6.25 -19.38
CA ILE A 160 2.70 -5.96 -20.62
C ILE A 160 4.06 -6.63 -20.62
N LYS A 161 4.63 -6.79 -21.80
CA LYS A 161 6.05 -7.13 -22.01
C LYS A 161 6.63 -6.21 -23.07
N THR A 162 7.95 -6.13 -23.17
CA THR A 162 8.61 -5.36 -24.22
C THR A 162 8.33 -5.99 -25.58
N LYS A 163 8.12 -5.13 -26.59
CA LYS A 163 8.00 -5.59 -27.97
C LYS A 163 9.34 -6.06 -28.51
N SER A 164 10.42 -5.44 -28.04
CA SER A 164 11.81 -5.73 -28.42
C SER A 164 12.38 -7.01 -27.82
N GLY A 165 11.73 -7.59 -26.80
CA GLY A 165 12.24 -8.75 -26.06
C GLY A 165 13.33 -8.41 -25.03
N LEU A 166 13.70 -7.14 -24.87
CA LEU A 166 14.63 -6.71 -23.82
C LEU A 166 13.97 -6.74 -22.44
N ARG A 167 14.79 -6.79 -21.39
CA ARG A 167 14.29 -6.72 -20.01
C ARG A 167 13.60 -5.39 -19.68
N PHE A 168 14.08 -4.28 -20.25
CA PHE A 168 13.53 -2.94 -20.05
C PHE A 168 13.12 -2.34 -21.39
N ALA A 169 12.01 -1.60 -21.41
CA ALA A 169 11.52 -0.92 -22.60
C ALA A 169 12.52 0.15 -23.07
N LYS A 170 12.74 0.22 -24.39
CA LYS A 170 13.64 1.22 -25.00
C LYS A 170 13.04 2.63 -25.06
N ASN A 171 11.72 2.70 -25.21
CA ASN A 171 10.95 3.93 -25.35
C ASN A 171 9.48 3.68 -24.96
N SER A 172 8.64 4.70 -25.07
CA SER A 172 7.22 4.65 -24.68
C SER A 172 6.35 3.69 -25.52
N GLU A 173 6.82 3.28 -26.70
CA GLU A 173 6.11 2.39 -27.63
C GLU A 173 6.61 0.93 -27.57
N ASP A 174 7.71 0.67 -26.86
CA ASP A 174 8.32 -0.66 -26.73
C ASP A 174 7.56 -1.53 -25.72
N TRP A 175 6.29 -1.78 -25.99
CA TRP A 175 5.45 -2.66 -25.21
C TRP A 175 4.38 -3.34 -26.07
N VAL A 176 3.95 -4.51 -25.62
CA VAL A 176 2.76 -5.22 -26.07
C VAL A 176 2.07 -5.85 -24.85
N LEU A 177 0.79 -6.21 -24.97
CA LEU A 177 0.14 -7.02 -23.94
C LEU A 177 0.89 -8.34 -23.76
N ASN A 178 1.08 -8.76 -22.52
CA ASN A 178 1.86 -9.95 -22.21
C ASN A 178 1.19 -11.23 -22.76
N PHE A 179 -0.14 -11.26 -22.64
CA PHE A 179 -1.03 -12.30 -23.16
C PHE A 179 -2.23 -11.65 -23.87
N SER A 180 -2.82 -12.36 -24.85
CA SER A 180 -4.02 -11.92 -25.59
C SER A 180 -5.22 -11.68 -24.68
N GLU A 181 -5.29 -12.42 -23.58
CA GLU A 181 -6.44 -12.48 -22.68
C GLU A 181 -6.45 -11.34 -21.65
N VAL A 182 -5.35 -10.59 -21.51
CA VAL A 182 -5.18 -9.56 -20.46
C VAL A 182 -6.36 -8.58 -20.45
N SER A 183 -6.69 -7.97 -21.60
CA SER A 183 -7.78 -7.00 -21.68
C SER A 183 -9.13 -7.61 -21.28
N GLN A 184 -9.41 -8.85 -21.73
CA GLN A 184 -10.66 -9.52 -21.42
C GLN A 184 -10.77 -9.85 -19.94
N LYS A 185 -9.72 -10.42 -19.33
CA LYS A 185 -9.70 -10.77 -17.91
C LYS A 185 -9.88 -9.57 -17.00
N ILE A 186 -9.26 -8.45 -17.34
CA ILE A 186 -9.42 -7.20 -16.59
C ILE A 186 -10.85 -6.66 -16.73
N SER A 187 -11.41 -6.69 -17.94
CA SER A 187 -12.81 -6.31 -18.16
C SER A 187 -13.76 -7.16 -17.33
N ASP A 188 -13.54 -8.48 -17.26
CA ASP A 188 -14.36 -9.39 -16.46
C ASP A 188 -14.27 -9.09 -14.96
N LEU A 189 -13.08 -8.78 -14.45
CA LEU A 189 -12.90 -8.37 -13.05
C LEU A 189 -13.61 -7.05 -12.74
N PHE A 190 -13.51 -6.07 -13.65
CA PHE A 190 -14.21 -4.81 -13.50
C PHE A 190 -15.74 -5.01 -13.50
N LYS A 191 -16.28 -5.86 -14.39
CA LYS A 191 -17.70 -6.25 -14.38
C LYS A 191 -18.11 -6.93 -13.06
N LYS A 192 -17.20 -7.71 -12.47
CA LYS A 192 -17.36 -8.30 -11.12
C LYS A 192 -17.17 -7.30 -9.97
N LYS A 193 -17.13 -5.99 -10.26
CA LYS A 193 -17.02 -4.88 -9.29
C LYS A 193 -15.71 -4.87 -8.51
N TYR A 194 -14.62 -5.33 -9.13
CA TYR A 194 -13.28 -5.05 -8.63
C TYR A 194 -12.84 -3.65 -9.07
N LYS A 195 -12.24 -2.90 -8.15
CA LYS A 195 -11.38 -1.76 -8.54
C LYS A 195 -10.07 -2.33 -9.05
N ILE A 196 -9.66 -1.87 -10.22
CA ILE A 196 -8.45 -2.35 -10.88
C ILE A 196 -7.30 -1.40 -10.57
N VAL A 197 -6.23 -1.95 -9.98
CA VAL A 197 -5.07 -1.17 -9.54
C VAL A 197 -3.79 -1.76 -10.13
N VAL A 198 -2.84 -0.90 -10.49
CA VAL A 198 -1.50 -1.31 -10.92
C VAL A 198 -0.47 -0.76 -9.95
N PHE A 199 0.41 -1.64 -9.46
CA PHE A 199 1.56 -1.30 -8.62
C PHE A 199 2.84 -1.66 -9.35
N THR A 200 3.64 -0.67 -9.74
CA THR A 200 4.84 -0.90 -10.57
C THR A 200 6.09 -0.22 -10.00
N ASN A 201 7.23 -0.92 -10.07
CA ASN A 201 8.54 -0.40 -9.69
C ASN A 201 9.25 0.17 -10.94
N GLN A 202 9.37 1.49 -11.06
CA GLN A 202 9.96 2.19 -12.20
C GLN A 202 11.25 2.90 -11.80
N GLY A 203 12.23 2.12 -11.34
CA GLY A 203 13.50 2.67 -10.84
C GLY A 203 14.29 3.42 -11.91
N GLY A 204 14.95 4.51 -11.52
CA GLY A 204 15.84 5.27 -12.42
C GLY A 204 15.13 6.27 -13.34
N VAL A 205 13.83 6.49 -13.15
CA VAL A 205 13.08 7.53 -13.86
C VAL A 205 12.99 8.84 -13.06
N LYS A 206 13.04 8.80 -11.72
CA LYS A 206 12.83 9.98 -10.83
C LYS A 206 13.68 11.19 -11.23
N SER A 207 14.94 10.97 -11.59
CA SER A 207 15.90 12.03 -11.91
C SER A 207 15.90 12.47 -13.38
N ASP A 208 15.06 11.88 -14.23
CA ASP A 208 15.07 12.07 -15.67
C ASP A 208 13.67 12.40 -16.19
N GLN A 209 13.44 13.67 -16.51
CA GLN A 209 12.13 14.16 -16.96
C GLN A 209 11.67 13.54 -18.28
N ASN A 210 12.61 13.17 -19.17
CA ASN A 210 12.25 12.50 -20.41
C ASN A 210 11.74 11.09 -20.12
N LYS A 211 12.41 10.35 -19.23
CA LYS A 211 11.94 9.02 -18.80
C LYS A 211 10.60 9.07 -18.08
N ILE A 212 10.35 10.10 -17.26
CA ILE A 212 9.03 10.32 -16.64
C ILE A 212 7.97 10.52 -17.72
N LYS A 213 8.24 11.39 -18.71
CA LYS A 213 7.30 11.65 -19.81
C LYS A 213 7.02 10.36 -20.61
N GLU A 214 8.04 9.60 -20.96
CA GLU A 214 7.89 8.32 -21.66
C GLU A 214 7.11 7.30 -20.84
N LEU A 215 7.37 7.20 -19.54
CA LEU A 215 6.63 6.33 -18.63
C LEU A 215 5.14 6.71 -18.60
N LYS A 216 4.81 8.00 -18.49
CA LYS A 216 3.42 8.48 -18.47
C LYS A 216 2.70 8.13 -19.78
N ILE A 217 3.31 8.42 -20.93
CA ILE A 217 2.76 8.10 -22.26
C ILE A 217 2.53 6.59 -22.38
N ARG A 218 3.49 5.78 -21.95
CA ARG A 218 3.38 4.32 -21.99
C ARG A 218 2.22 3.83 -21.13
N ILE A 219 2.13 4.27 -19.88
CA ILE A 219 1.05 3.89 -18.96
C ILE A 219 -0.31 4.27 -19.57
N GLU A 220 -0.49 5.52 -20.00
CA GLU A 220 -1.75 5.96 -20.61
C GLU A 220 -2.12 5.13 -21.85
N SER A 221 -1.14 4.78 -22.69
CA SER A 221 -1.37 3.99 -23.90
C SER A 221 -1.79 2.55 -23.57
N VAL A 222 -1.19 1.94 -22.55
CA VAL A 222 -1.58 0.61 -22.04
C VAL A 222 -3.01 0.64 -21.52
N LEU A 223 -3.34 1.64 -20.71
CA LEU A 223 -4.67 1.78 -20.13
C LEU A 223 -5.74 2.03 -21.19
N LYS A 224 -5.46 2.89 -22.19
CA LYS A 224 -6.33 3.10 -23.35
C LYS A 224 -6.53 1.82 -24.16
N LYS A 225 -5.53 0.93 -24.24
CA LYS A 225 -5.65 -0.37 -24.91
C LYS A 225 -6.52 -1.35 -24.12
N ILE A 226 -6.45 -1.33 -22.80
CA ILE A 226 -7.24 -2.21 -21.92
C ILE A 226 -8.70 -1.71 -21.78
N LYS A 227 -8.94 -0.40 -21.92
CA LYS A 227 -10.27 0.24 -21.91
C LYS A 227 -11.07 -0.01 -20.62
N VAL A 228 -10.38 -0.05 -19.49
CA VAL A 228 -10.99 -0.17 -18.15
C VAL A 228 -10.44 0.94 -17.27
N PRO A 229 -11.28 1.64 -16.49
CA PRO A 229 -10.80 2.61 -15.50
C PRO A 229 -9.89 1.93 -14.48
N MET A 230 -8.65 2.41 -14.40
CA MET A 230 -7.63 1.93 -13.47
C MET A 230 -7.00 3.06 -12.66
N GLN A 231 -6.43 2.69 -11.52
CA GLN A 231 -5.51 3.55 -10.78
C GLN A 231 -4.11 2.93 -10.79
N VAL A 232 -3.10 3.71 -11.15
CA VAL A 232 -1.71 3.24 -11.29
C VAL A 232 -0.84 3.96 -10.30
N PHE A 233 -0.06 3.21 -9.53
CA PHE A 233 0.95 3.70 -8.62
C PHE A 233 2.30 3.22 -9.11
N ALA A 234 3.20 4.16 -9.37
CA ALA A 234 4.54 3.88 -9.89
C ALA A 234 5.59 4.37 -8.90
N ALA A 235 6.28 3.44 -8.25
CA ALA A 235 7.41 3.74 -7.38
C ALA A 235 8.66 4.01 -8.22
N THR A 236 9.10 5.26 -8.26
CA THR A 236 10.18 5.76 -9.12
C THR A 236 11.52 5.84 -8.41
N GLY A 237 11.49 5.94 -7.07
CA GLY A 237 12.66 6.03 -6.20
C GLY A 237 12.98 4.73 -5.45
N LYS A 238 13.98 4.84 -4.56
CA LYS A 238 14.32 3.82 -3.55
C LYS A 238 13.70 4.23 -2.22
N SER A 239 12.39 4.08 -2.11
CA SER A 239 11.58 4.54 -0.96
C SER A 239 10.63 3.43 -0.50
N ILE A 240 9.80 3.72 0.52
CA ILE A 240 8.76 2.80 1.01
C ILE A 240 7.73 2.40 -0.06
N TYR A 241 7.65 3.15 -1.15
CA TYR A 241 6.76 2.84 -2.27
C TYR A 241 7.29 1.67 -3.11
N ARG A 242 8.60 1.39 -3.08
CA ARG A 242 9.20 0.35 -3.91
C ARG A 242 8.88 -1.04 -3.36
N LYS A 243 8.13 -1.85 -4.12
CA LYS A 243 7.86 -3.26 -3.78
C LYS A 243 9.19 -4.00 -3.54
N PRO A 244 9.28 -4.88 -2.51
CA PRO A 244 8.17 -5.45 -1.75
C PRO A 244 7.63 -4.60 -0.59
N ALA A 245 8.16 -3.38 -0.35
CA ALA A 245 7.61 -2.51 0.68
C ALA A 245 6.15 -2.10 0.35
N PRO A 246 5.26 -1.97 1.36
CA PRO A 246 3.83 -1.80 1.15
C PRO A 246 3.40 -0.36 0.86
N GLY A 247 4.32 0.60 0.68
CA GLY A 247 3.96 2.03 0.65
C GLY A 247 2.93 2.41 -0.41
N MET A 248 2.97 1.81 -1.60
CA MET A 248 1.94 2.08 -2.61
C MET A 248 0.57 1.53 -2.19
N TRP A 249 0.53 0.35 -1.56
CA TRP A 249 -0.70 -0.24 -1.03
C TRP A 249 -1.26 0.60 0.11
N ASN A 250 -0.41 1.06 1.02
CA ASN A 250 -0.84 1.91 2.13
C ASN A 250 -1.43 3.24 1.62
N SER A 251 -0.85 3.84 0.57
CA SER A 251 -1.42 5.03 -0.07
C SER A 251 -2.81 4.75 -0.66
N LEU A 252 -3.01 3.57 -1.28
CA LEU A 252 -4.33 3.14 -1.74
C LEU A 252 -5.34 3.06 -0.59
N VAL A 253 -5.02 2.32 0.47
CA VAL A 253 -5.91 2.05 1.60
C VAL A 253 -6.26 3.34 2.33
N ASN A 254 -5.26 4.17 2.62
CA ASN A 254 -5.43 5.31 3.53
C ASN A 254 -6.03 6.54 2.84
N GLU A 255 -5.72 6.75 1.55
CA GLU A 255 -5.98 8.06 0.93
C GLU A 255 -6.56 7.99 -0.47
N ARG A 256 -6.49 6.84 -1.17
CA ARG A 256 -6.83 6.76 -2.60
C ARG A 256 -7.95 5.76 -2.89
N ASN A 257 -8.75 5.41 -1.88
CA ASN A 257 -9.99 4.62 -2.01
C ASN A 257 -11.22 5.30 -1.40
N ASP A 258 -11.22 6.63 -1.30
CA ASP A 258 -12.33 7.48 -0.84
C ASP A 258 -12.98 7.01 0.47
N GLY A 259 -12.15 6.55 1.42
CA GLY A 259 -12.60 6.06 2.72
C GLY A 259 -13.30 4.69 2.71
N MET A 260 -13.47 4.06 1.54
CA MET A 260 -14.05 2.72 1.46
C MET A 260 -13.04 1.67 1.94
N GLU A 261 -13.42 0.90 2.95
CA GLU A 261 -12.63 -0.20 3.48
C GLU A 261 -12.42 -1.30 2.44
N ILE A 262 -11.19 -1.82 2.35
CA ILE A 262 -10.81 -2.88 1.43
C ILE A 262 -10.91 -4.24 2.13
N ASP A 263 -11.76 -5.12 1.59
CA ASP A 263 -11.80 -6.54 1.93
C ASP A 263 -10.61 -7.25 1.28
N ILE A 264 -9.53 -7.34 2.04
CA ILE A 264 -8.29 -7.95 1.59
C ILE A 264 -8.44 -9.44 1.28
N THR A 265 -9.37 -10.14 1.94
CA THR A 265 -9.61 -11.58 1.73
C THR A 265 -10.26 -11.88 0.38
N LYS A 266 -10.99 -10.89 -0.16
CA LYS A 266 -11.59 -10.93 -1.50
C LYS A 266 -10.78 -10.17 -2.54
N SER A 267 -9.65 -9.60 -2.15
CA SER A 267 -8.72 -8.88 -3.02
C SER A 267 -7.51 -9.76 -3.35
N PHE A 268 -6.79 -9.42 -4.40
CA PHE A 268 -5.59 -10.18 -4.80
C PHE A 268 -4.58 -9.31 -5.54
N TYR A 269 -3.34 -9.81 -5.58
CA TYR A 269 -2.24 -9.23 -6.35
C TYR A 269 -1.68 -10.25 -7.34
N VAL A 270 -1.42 -9.83 -8.58
CA VAL A 270 -0.79 -10.65 -9.62
C VAL A 270 0.51 -9.99 -10.07
N GLY A 271 1.61 -10.75 -10.07
CA GLY A 271 2.92 -10.26 -10.50
C GLY A 271 3.82 -11.42 -10.99
N ASP A 272 4.78 -11.11 -11.87
CA ASP A 272 5.71 -12.10 -12.43
C ASP A 272 6.95 -12.33 -11.55
N ALA A 273 7.32 -11.33 -10.74
CA ALA A 273 8.39 -11.38 -9.75
C ALA A 273 8.02 -12.25 -8.53
N ALA A 274 7.72 -13.52 -8.78
CA ALA A 274 7.18 -14.48 -7.82
C ALA A 274 8.21 -15.48 -7.26
N GLY A 275 9.51 -15.26 -7.49
CA GLY A 275 10.57 -16.14 -6.97
C GLY A 275 10.56 -17.57 -7.52
N ARG A 276 9.96 -17.78 -8.70
CA ARG A 276 9.86 -19.10 -9.35
C ARG A 276 11.23 -19.66 -9.70
N GLU A 277 11.35 -20.99 -9.63
CA GLU A 277 12.54 -21.72 -10.07
C GLU A 277 12.80 -21.53 -11.56
N LYS A 278 14.04 -21.77 -11.99
CA LYS A 278 14.40 -21.70 -13.40
C LYS A 278 13.69 -22.84 -14.17
N ASN A 279 13.03 -22.51 -15.28
CA ASN A 279 12.28 -23.42 -16.17
C ASN A 279 10.90 -23.91 -15.65
N TRP A 280 10.19 -23.06 -14.90
CA TRP A 280 8.78 -23.25 -14.55
C TRP A 280 7.83 -23.20 -15.75
#